data_AF-A0A2K3M8C8-F1
#
_entry.id   AF-A0A2K3M8C8-F1
#
_cell.length_a   1.000
_cell.length_b   1.000
_cell.length_c   1.000
_cell.angle_alpha   90.00
_cell.angle_beta   90.00
_cell.angle_gamma   90.00
#
_symmetry.space_group_name_H-M   'P 1'
#
loop_
_entity.id
_entity.type
_entity.pdbx_description
1 polymer ?
#
loop_
_entity_poly.entity_id
_entity_poly.type
_entity_poly.pdbx_seq_one_letter_code
_entity_poly.pdbx_strand_id
1 'polypeptide(L)'
;RQDFAYYAELCFSEFGDRVKHWITLNEPYIYSIQGYANGQFPPARCSKWLSPNCTIGDSSTEPYIVAHHQILAHATAVKIYSEKYRITQKGQIGISLNAPWFVPLSQSKSDKEAAFQAIAFMYDWFMEPLYSGAYPAAMVNNVGKRLPKFSRREYLMVKGSFDFIGLNYYTAYYAANVPCQQRNLSILTDSCTTSTPVRNGVPIGPKVLELKNKY
;
A
#
# COMPACT_ATOMS: atom_id res chain seq x y z
N ARG A 1 6.06 10.13 13.35
CA ARG A 1 4.93 10.94 12.81
C ARG A 1 5.28 12.43 12.80
N GLN A 2 5.68 13.00 13.93
CA GLN A 2 6.01 14.44 14.02
C GLN A 2 7.26 14.79 13.19
N ASP A 3 8.27 13.91 13.16
CA ASP A 3 9.52 14.18 12.43
C ASP A 3 9.28 14.31 10.92
N PHE A 4 8.49 13.40 10.34
CA PHE A 4 8.10 13.49 8.93
C PHE A 4 7.27 14.75 8.64
N ALA A 5 6.41 15.16 9.57
CA ALA A 5 5.61 16.37 9.42
C ALA A 5 6.49 17.63 9.42
N TYR A 6 7.50 17.69 10.31
CA TYR A 6 8.48 18.77 10.33
C TYR A 6 9.31 18.81 9.04
N TYR A 7 9.80 17.65 8.58
CA TYR A 7 10.51 17.54 7.31
C TYR A 7 9.66 18.03 6.13
N ALA A 8 8.40 17.60 6.04
CA ALA A 8 7.49 18.02 4.99
C ALA A 8 7.22 19.54 5.04
N GLU A 9 7.01 20.09 6.24
CA GLU A 9 6.82 21.53 6.44
C GLU A 9 8.02 22.35 5.97
N LEU A 10 9.24 21.91 6.28
CA LEU A 10 10.46 22.53 5.79
C LEU A 10 10.53 22.50 4.26
N CYS A 11 10.23 21.36 3.64
CA CYS A 11 10.18 21.27 2.17
C CYS A 11 9.15 22.24 1.57
N PHE A 12 7.97 22.37 2.18
CA PHE A 12 6.95 23.30 1.71
C PHE A 12 7.40 24.75 1.84
N SER A 13 8.06 25.13 2.94
CA SER A 13 8.55 26.50 3.12
C SER A 13 9.66 26.86 2.14
N GLU A 14 10.61 25.96 1.91
CA GLU A 14 11.80 26.23 1.10
C GLU A 14 11.56 26.17 -0.41
N PHE A 15 10.64 25.31 -0.86
CA PHE A 15 10.48 25.02 -2.29
C PHE A 15 9.07 25.25 -2.83
N GLY A 16 8.08 25.48 -1.98
CA GLY A 16 6.69 25.60 -2.41
C GLY A 16 6.35 26.89 -3.16
N ASP A 17 7.28 27.84 -3.22
CA ASP A 17 7.24 28.98 -4.14
C ASP A 17 7.20 28.51 -5.61
N ARG A 18 7.94 27.43 -5.93
CA ARG A 18 8.08 26.85 -7.28
C ARG A 18 7.39 25.49 -7.44
N VAL A 19 7.48 24.62 -6.44
CA VAL A 19 6.91 23.26 -6.50
C VAL A 19 5.39 23.31 -6.28
N LYS A 20 4.64 22.86 -7.30
CA LYS A 20 3.15 22.87 -7.28
C LYS A 20 2.51 21.49 -7.17
N HIS A 21 3.29 20.42 -7.22
CA HIS A 21 2.79 19.06 -7.06
C HIS A 21 3.69 18.32 -6.08
N TRP A 22 3.10 17.86 -4.98
CA TRP A 22 3.80 17.18 -3.90
C TRP A 22 3.35 15.75 -3.78
N ILE A 23 4.28 14.80 -3.84
CA ILE A 23 4.05 13.41 -3.43
C ILE A 23 4.74 13.23 -2.08
N THR A 24 3.94 12.85 -1.08
CA THR A 24 4.43 12.63 0.29
C THR A 24 5.21 11.32 0.43
N LEU A 25 4.61 10.21 0.02
CA LEU A 25 5.18 8.87 0.09
C LEU A 25 5.09 8.21 -1.29
N ASN A 26 6.14 7.48 -1.65
CA ASN A 26 6.17 6.62 -2.82
C ASN A 26 6.01 5.16 -2.39
N GLU A 27 5.01 4.47 -2.94
CA GLU A 27 4.84 3.02 -2.82
C GLU A 27 4.88 2.48 -1.36
N PRO A 28 4.06 3.03 -0.45
CA PRO A 28 4.13 2.66 0.97
C PRO A 28 3.82 1.17 1.24
N TYR A 29 3.06 0.52 0.35
CA TYR A 29 2.87 -0.94 0.36
C TYR A 29 4.18 -1.70 0.20
N ILE A 30 4.97 -1.37 -0.84
CA ILE A 30 6.25 -2.06 -1.10
C ILE A 30 7.19 -1.86 0.08
N TYR A 31 7.25 -0.65 0.64
CA TYR A 31 8.06 -0.39 1.82
C TYR A 31 7.64 -1.25 3.03
N SER A 32 6.33 -1.33 3.33
CA SER A 32 5.82 -2.17 4.42
C SER A 32 6.13 -3.66 4.22
N ILE A 33 5.96 -4.18 3.00
CA ILE A 33 6.20 -5.59 2.71
C ILE A 33 7.69 -5.91 2.69
N GLN A 34 8.49 -5.16 1.94
CA GLN A 34 9.90 -5.48 1.76
C GLN A 34 10.74 -5.13 2.99
N GLY A 35 10.39 -4.07 3.72
CA GLY A 35 11.12 -3.64 4.91
C GLY A 35 10.81 -4.44 6.17
N TYR A 36 9.56 -4.92 6.30
CA TYR A 36 9.03 -5.45 7.57
C TYR A 36 8.32 -6.80 7.47
N ALA A 37 8.15 -7.37 6.27
CA ALA A 37 7.62 -8.72 6.09
C ALA A 37 8.65 -9.67 5.47
N ASN A 38 9.27 -9.28 4.36
CA ASN A 38 10.27 -10.08 3.65
C ASN A 38 11.71 -9.82 4.14
N GLY A 39 11.96 -8.67 4.77
CA GLY A 39 13.30 -8.26 5.21
C GLY A 39 14.30 -8.02 4.06
N GLN A 40 13.81 -7.65 2.88
CA GLN A 40 14.65 -7.40 1.69
C GLN A 40 15.13 -5.96 1.59
N PHE A 41 14.35 -5.01 2.10
CA PHE A 41 14.71 -3.59 2.15
C PHE A 41 15.04 -3.16 3.58
N PRO A 42 15.83 -2.09 3.80
CA PRO A 42 15.99 -1.52 5.13
C PRO A 42 14.63 -1.25 5.80
N PRO A 43 14.46 -1.54 7.10
CA PRO A 43 15.48 -2.00 8.06
C PRO A 43 15.70 -3.54 8.09
N ALA A 44 15.22 -4.27 7.10
CA ALA A 44 15.40 -5.71 6.92
C ALA A 44 14.81 -6.56 8.07
N ARG A 45 13.59 -6.22 8.51
CA ARG A 45 12.88 -6.92 9.58
C ARG A 45 11.92 -7.96 9.00
N CYS A 46 11.90 -9.13 9.61
CA CYS A 46 11.00 -10.22 9.25
C CYS A 46 10.96 -11.29 10.35
N SER A 47 9.94 -12.13 10.34
CA SER A 47 9.84 -13.24 11.29
C SER A 47 10.90 -14.31 11.03
N LYS A 48 11.53 -14.81 12.10
CA LYS A 48 12.58 -15.83 12.06
C LYS A 48 12.20 -17.12 11.32
N TRP A 49 10.92 -17.48 11.28
CA TRP A 49 10.43 -18.68 10.59
C TRP A 49 10.39 -18.53 9.07
N LEU A 50 10.49 -17.32 8.51
CA LEU A 50 10.53 -17.08 7.05
C LEU A 50 11.91 -17.37 6.45
N SER A 51 12.98 -17.02 7.15
CA SER A 51 14.35 -17.20 6.68
C SER A 51 15.34 -17.17 7.85
N PRO A 52 16.44 -17.95 7.81
CA PRO A 52 17.50 -17.87 8.82
C PRO A 52 18.12 -16.47 8.97
N ASN A 53 18.07 -15.64 7.92
CA ASN A 53 18.59 -14.27 7.94
C ASN A 53 17.64 -13.26 8.63
N CYS A 54 16.40 -13.65 8.90
CA CYS A 54 15.44 -12.85 9.65
C CYS A 54 15.73 -12.96 11.15
N THR A 55 16.67 -12.14 11.64
CA THR A 55 17.11 -12.19 13.03
C THR A 55 16.22 -11.40 13.98
N ILE A 56 15.52 -10.38 13.47
CA ILE A 56 14.64 -9.48 14.22
C ILE A 56 13.38 -9.15 13.43
N GLY A 57 12.27 -8.93 14.14
CA GLY A 57 11.02 -8.47 13.56
C GLY A 57 9.86 -9.47 13.67
N ASP A 58 8.70 -9.02 13.20
CA ASP A 58 7.47 -9.81 13.19
C ASP A 58 6.63 -9.47 11.95
N SER A 59 6.72 -10.31 10.93
CA SER A 59 5.98 -10.21 9.66
C SER A 59 4.47 -10.36 9.83
N SER A 60 3.99 -10.74 11.03
CA SER A 60 2.57 -10.82 11.36
C SER A 60 1.98 -9.49 11.84
N THR A 61 2.79 -8.57 12.35
CA THR A 61 2.31 -7.33 12.99
C THR A 61 2.99 -6.06 12.48
N GLU A 62 4.31 -6.07 12.30
CA GLU A 62 5.08 -4.86 11.96
C GLU A 62 4.64 -4.18 10.65
N PRO A 63 4.36 -4.91 9.55
CA PRO A 63 3.89 -4.27 8.32
C PRO A 63 2.61 -3.45 8.52
N TYR A 64 1.71 -3.89 9.41
CA TYR A 64 0.47 -3.17 9.74
C TYR A 64 0.72 -1.93 10.57
N ILE A 65 1.61 -2.01 11.56
CA ILE A 65 2.02 -0.88 12.39
C ILE A 65 2.70 0.20 11.53
N VAL A 66 3.60 -0.23 10.65
CA VAL A 66 4.34 0.66 9.73
C VAL A 66 3.38 1.31 8.73
N ALA A 67 2.51 0.53 8.07
CA ALA A 67 1.50 1.08 7.16
C ALA A 67 0.59 2.10 7.86
N HIS A 68 0.16 1.82 9.09
CA HIS A 68 -0.66 2.75 9.87
C HIS A 68 0.07 4.07 10.13
N HIS A 69 1.33 4.02 10.55
CA HIS A 69 2.12 5.23 10.76
C HIS A 69 2.44 5.99 9.46
N GLN A 70 2.66 5.29 8.35
CA GLN A 70 2.81 5.90 7.03
C GLN A 70 1.56 6.71 6.64
N ILE A 71 0.37 6.12 6.80
CA ILE A 71 -0.91 6.81 6.52
C ILE A 71 -1.07 8.04 7.42
N LEU A 72 -0.78 7.93 8.72
CA LEU A 72 -0.88 9.06 9.63
C LEU A 72 0.14 10.17 9.34
N ALA A 73 1.36 9.81 8.93
CA ALA A 73 2.40 10.75 8.55
C ALA A 73 2.01 11.52 7.28
N HIS A 74 1.55 10.80 6.25
CA HIS A 74 0.97 11.36 5.03
C HIS A 74 -0.14 12.37 5.34
N ALA A 75 -1.19 11.92 6.05
CA ALA A 75 -2.34 12.76 6.37
C ALA A 75 -1.96 14.00 7.21
N THR A 76 -0.95 13.88 8.08
CA THR A 76 -0.43 15.03 8.84
C THR A 76 0.27 16.04 7.92
N ALA A 77 1.08 15.59 6.97
CA ALA A 77 1.73 16.47 6.00
C ALA A 77 0.71 17.16 5.08
N VAL A 78 -0.31 16.44 4.61
CA VAL A 78 -1.41 17.03 3.81
C VAL A 78 -2.17 18.08 4.61
N LYS A 79 -2.46 17.81 5.88
CA LYS A 79 -3.11 18.78 6.76
C LYS A 79 -2.29 20.07 6.88
N ILE A 80 -0.97 19.96 7.13
CA ILE A 80 -0.06 21.11 7.21
C ILE A 80 -0.07 21.90 5.89
N TYR A 81 0.05 21.22 4.76
CA TYR A 81 0.02 21.86 3.45
C TYR A 81 -1.29 22.61 3.22
N SER A 82 -2.42 21.95 3.49
CA SER A 82 -3.75 22.52 3.31
C SER A 82 -3.99 23.75 4.19
N GLU A 83 -3.56 23.72 5.44
CA GLU A 83 -3.83 24.79 6.41
C GLU A 83 -2.88 25.98 6.26
N LYS A 84 -1.59 25.75 5.95
CA LYS A 84 -0.56 26.80 5.98
C LYS A 84 -0.11 27.28 4.61
N TYR A 85 -0.11 26.41 3.59
CA TYR A 85 0.60 26.68 2.33
C TYR A 85 -0.31 26.70 1.10
N ARG A 86 -1.45 26.01 1.12
CA ARG A 86 -2.32 25.84 -0.06
C ARG A 86 -2.80 27.17 -0.64
N ILE A 87 -3.22 28.13 0.19
CA ILE A 87 -3.73 29.43 -0.28
C ILE A 87 -2.64 30.25 -0.98
N THR A 88 -1.44 30.29 -0.40
CA THR A 88 -0.33 31.12 -0.90
C THR A 88 0.40 30.46 -2.06
N GLN A 89 0.63 29.15 -1.98
CA GLN A 89 1.43 28.41 -2.96
C GLN A 89 0.61 27.85 -4.12
N LYS A 90 -0.70 27.63 -3.93
CA LYS A 90 -1.65 27.13 -4.94
C LYS A 90 -1.23 25.80 -5.59
N GLY A 91 -0.52 24.95 -4.85
CA GLY A 91 -0.16 23.61 -5.31
C GLY A 91 -1.15 22.55 -4.85
N GLN A 92 -0.88 21.32 -5.27
CA GLN A 92 -1.62 20.11 -4.96
C GLN A 92 -0.70 19.11 -4.25
N ILE A 93 -1.28 18.30 -3.35
CA ILE A 93 -0.54 17.28 -2.60
C ILE A 93 -1.26 15.94 -2.63
N GLY A 94 -0.49 14.86 -2.76
CA GLY A 94 -0.98 13.51 -2.86
C GLY A 94 0.02 12.46 -2.39
N ILE A 95 -0.25 11.23 -2.79
CA ILE A 95 0.55 10.04 -2.52
C ILE A 95 0.66 9.20 -3.79
N SER A 96 1.77 8.48 -3.97
CA SER A 96 1.90 7.52 -5.07
C SER A 96 1.71 6.09 -4.55
N LEU A 97 0.79 5.36 -5.15
CA LEU A 97 0.40 4.01 -4.76
C LEU A 97 0.77 2.99 -5.84
N ASN A 98 1.23 1.81 -5.41
CA ASN A 98 1.32 0.65 -6.27
C ASN A 98 -0.07 0.21 -6.71
N ALA A 99 -0.30 0.12 -8.00
CA ALA A 99 -1.62 -0.17 -8.54
C ALA A 99 -1.65 -1.37 -9.51
N PRO A 100 -1.07 -2.54 -9.19
CA PRO A 100 -1.20 -3.70 -10.07
C PRO A 100 -2.65 -4.14 -10.16
N TRP A 101 -3.03 -4.63 -11.34
CA TRP A 101 -4.37 -5.14 -11.57
C TRP A 101 -4.47 -6.64 -11.30
N PHE A 102 -5.62 -7.09 -10.79
CA PHE A 102 -5.88 -8.51 -10.54
C PHE A 102 -7.05 -9.01 -11.36
N VAL A 103 -6.81 -10.10 -12.09
CA VAL A 103 -7.81 -10.85 -12.84
C VAL A 103 -8.00 -12.19 -12.16
N PRO A 104 -9.22 -12.72 -12.00
CA PRO A 104 -9.39 -14.04 -11.42
C PRO A 104 -8.75 -15.12 -12.31
N LEU A 105 -8.06 -16.09 -11.70
CA LEU A 105 -7.38 -17.16 -12.43
C LEU A 105 -8.38 -18.02 -13.21
N SER A 106 -9.51 -18.36 -12.59
CA SER A 106 -10.66 -19.05 -13.21
C SER A 106 -11.97 -18.28 -13.08
N GLN A 107 -13.06 -18.81 -13.64
CA GLN A 107 -14.40 -18.22 -13.50
C GLN A 107 -15.12 -18.63 -12.20
N SER A 108 -14.46 -19.41 -11.33
CA SER A 108 -15.02 -19.82 -10.05
C SER A 108 -15.35 -18.60 -9.19
N LYS A 109 -16.36 -18.74 -8.33
CA LYS A 109 -16.72 -17.68 -7.38
C LYS A 109 -15.55 -17.34 -6.44
N SER A 110 -14.81 -18.36 -5.99
CA SER A 110 -13.67 -18.19 -5.09
C SER A 110 -12.52 -17.41 -5.73
N ASP A 111 -12.20 -17.65 -7.00
CA ASP A 111 -11.11 -16.89 -7.67
C ASP A 111 -11.53 -15.45 -7.99
N LYS A 112 -12.81 -15.22 -8.27
CA LYS A 112 -13.37 -13.86 -8.38
C LYS A 112 -13.21 -13.10 -7.08
N GLU A 113 -13.57 -13.72 -5.95
CA GLU A 113 -13.36 -13.16 -4.62
C GLU A 113 -11.87 -12.95 -4.31
N ALA A 114 -11.00 -13.88 -4.74
CA ALA A 114 -9.55 -13.74 -4.58
C ALA A 114 -8.99 -12.52 -5.31
N ALA A 115 -9.48 -12.20 -6.52
CA ALA A 115 -9.06 -10.99 -7.22
C ALA A 115 -9.38 -9.72 -6.41
N PHE A 116 -10.57 -9.63 -5.80
CA PHE A 116 -10.92 -8.52 -4.92
C PHE A 116 -10.08 -8.49 -3.63
N GLN A 117 -9.83 -9.65 -3.01
CA GLN A 117 -8.98 -9.71 -1.81
C GLN A 117 -7.53 -9.31 -2.11
N ALA A 118 -6.99 -9.67 -3.28
CA ALA A 118 -5.65 -9.26 -3.68
C ALA A 118 -5.52 -7.73 -3.86
N ILE A 119 -6.54 -7.08 -4.43
CA ILE A 119 -6.61 -5.62 -4.53
C ILE A 119 -6.72 -5.00 -3.13
N ALA A 120 -7.58 -5.56 -2.28
CA ALA A 120 -7.82 -5.06 -0.92
C ALA A 120 -6.54 -5.04 -0.06
N PHE A 121 -5.72 -6.09 -0.18
CA PHE A 121 -4.46 -6.25 0.55
C PHE A 121 -3.26 -5.54 -0.08
N MET A 122 -3.48 -4.76 -1.15
CA MET A 122 -2.43 -3.99 -1.79
C MET A 122 -2.83 -2.54 -2.04
N TYR A 123 -3.60 -2.25 -3.09
CA TYR A 123 -3.96 -0.88 -3.44
C TYR A 123 -4.90 -0.28 -2.40
N ASP A 124 -5.98 -0.98 -2.03
CA ASP A 124 -6.98 -0.43 -1.11
C ASP A 124 -6.48 -0.37 0.33
N TRP A 125 -5.44 -1.11 0.69
CA TRP A 125 -4.85 -1.03 2.03
C TRP A 125 -4.45 0.42 2.37
N PHE A 126 -4.01 1.18 1.37
CA PHE A 126 -3.73 2.61 1.51
C PHE A 126 -4.84 3.49 0.95
N MET A 127 -5.47 3.13 -0.17
CA MET A 127 -6.48 3.98 -0.80
C MET A 127 -7.77 4.08 0.03
N GLU A 128 -8.26 2.98 0.61
CA GLU A 128 -9.52 2.96 1.37
C GLU A 128 -9.46 3.84 2.62
N PRO A 129 -8.38 3.83 3.44
CA PRO A 129 -8.22 4.81 4.51
C PRO A 129 -8.31 6.26 4.04
N LEU A 130 -7.68 6.59 2.91
CA LEU A 130 -7.71 7.95 2.37
C LEU A 130 -9.10 8.33 1.87
N TYR A 131 -9.87 7.39 1.33
CA TYR A 131 -11.22 7.64 0.84
C TYR A 131 -12.26 7.71 1.97
N SER A 132 -12.32 6.68 2.82
CA SER A 132 -13.39 6.51 3.81
C SER A 132 -12.97 6.80 5.25
N GLY A 133 -11.66 6.80 5.54
CA GLY A 133 -11.10 6.89 6.89
C GLY A 133 -10.95 5.53 7.59
N ALA A 134 -11.28 4.43 6.92
CA ALA A 134 -11.24 3.07 7.46
C ALA A 134 -10.40 2.13 6.57
N TYR A 135 -9.94 1.01 7.13
CA TYR A 135 -9.31 -0.04 6.33
C TYR A 135 -10.34 -0.86 5.56
N PRO A 136 -9.96 -1.54 4.45
CA PRO A 136 -10.85 -2.43 3.71
C PRO A 136 -11.47 -3.51 4.59
N ALA A 137 -12.76 -3.80 4.40
CA ALA A 137 -13.47 -4.80 5.19
C ALA A 137 -12.82 -6.19 5.13
N ALA A 138 -12.29 -6.58 3.96
CA ALA A 138 -11.55 -7.83 3.79
C ALA A 138 -10.33 -7.91 4.73
N MET A 139 -9.58 -6.81 4.87
CA MET A 139 -8.44 -6.76 5.80
C MET A 139 -8.89 -6.82 7.26
N VAL A 140 -9.94 -6.07 7.62
CA VAL A 140 -10.49 -6.10 8.99
C VAL A 140 -10.90 -7.52 9.38
N ASN A 141 -11.54 -8.25 8.48
CA ASN A 141 -12.03 -9.60 8.71
C ASN A 141 -10.89 -10.63 8.81
N ASN A 142 -9.92 -10.60 7.90
CA ASN A 142 -8.86 -11.60 7.84
C ASN A 142 -7.73 -11.34 8.84
N VAL A 143 -7.39 -10.08 9.10
CA VAL A 143 -6.25 -9.69 9.96
C VAL A 143 -6.67 -9.56 11.43
N GLY A 144 -7.88 -9.05 11.66
CA GLY A 144 -8.44 -8.88 13.00
C GLY A 144 -7.58 -7.98 13.90
N LYS A 145 -7.21 -8.50 15.08
CA LYS A 145 -6.55 -7.72 16.14
C LYS A 145 -5.15 -7.21 15.78
N ARG A 146 -4.50 -7.77 14.76
CA ARG A 146 -3.18 -7.32 14.29
C ARG A 146 -3.25 -6.04 13.47
N LEU A 147 -4.44 -5.68 12.97
CA LEU A 147 -4.68 -4.46 12.22
C LEU A 147 -4.96 -3.29 13.19
N PRO A 148 -4.14 -2.22 13.20
CA PRO A 148 -4.39 -1.05 14.01
C PRO A 148 -5.74 -0.41 13.72
N LYS A 149 -6.25 0.38 14.66
CA LYS A 149 -7.51 1.13 14.52
C LYS A 149 -7.22 2.62 14.54
N PHE A 150 -7.82 3.36 13.63
CA PHE A 150 -7.81 4.81 13.70
C PHE A 150 -8.71 5.28 14.85
N SER A 151 -8.18 6.15 15.70
CA SER A 151 -9.01 6.94 16.62
C SER A 151 -9.92 7.88 15.83
N ARG A 152 -10.95 8.44 16.48
CA ARG A 152 -11.85 9.42 15.83
C ARG A 152 -11.09 10.62 15.24
N ARG A 153 -10.04 11.10 15.93
CA ARG A 153 -9.22 12.22 15.46
C ARG A 153 -8.40 11.84 14.22
N GLU A 154 -7.87 10.62 14.19
CA GLU A 154 -7.10 10.13 13.05
C GLU A 154 -7.98 9.85 11.85
N TYR A 155 -9.15 9.23 12.05
CA TYR A 155 -10.19 9.05 11.04
C TYR A 155 -10.50 10.35 10.30
N LEU A 156 -10.80 11.42 11.06
CA LEU A 156 -11.14 12.73 10.49
C LEU A 156 -9.97 13.37 9.73
N MET A 157 -8.74 13.06 10.12
CA MET A 157 -7.54 13.61 9.48
C MET A 157 -7.16 12.84 8.22
N VAL A 158 -7.33 11.51 8.21
CA VAL A 158 -6.93 10.65 7.09
C VAL A 158 -7.96 10.71 5.97
N LYS A 159 -9.25 10.76 6.29
CA LYS A 159 -10.31 10.83 5.29
C LYS A 159 -10.18 12.09 4.43
N GLY A 160 -10.08 11.92 3.12
CA GLY A 160 -9.94 12.99 2.15
C GLY A 160 -8.57 13.67 2.13
N SER A 161 -7.53 13.05 2.70
CA SER A 161 -6.20 13.65 2.80
C SER A 161 -5.39 13.61 1.50
N PHE A 162 -5.98 13.99 0.36
CA PHE A 162 -5.29 14.08 -0.93
C PHE A 162 -6.02 15.03 -1.89
N ASP A 163 -5.26 15.67 -2.78
CA ASP A 163 -5.79 16.40 -3.95
C ASP A 163 -5.73 15.53 -5.21
N PHE A 164 -4.76 14.61 -5.28
CA PHE A 164 -4.57 13.65 -6.36
C PHE A 164 -3.97 12.34 -5.84
N ILE A 165 -4.10 11.28 -6.64
CA ILE A 165 -3.47 9.98 -6.38
C ILE A 165 -2.54 9.67 -7.56
N GLY A 166 -1.27 9.42 -7.26
CA GLY A 166 -0.31 8.88 -8.22
C GLY A 166 -0.46 7.36 -8.31
N LEU A 167 -0.41 6.82 -9.52
CA LEU A 167 -0.49 5.37 -9.77
C LEU A 167 0.81 4.88 -10.36
N ASN A 168 1.54 4.06 -9.59
CA ASN A 168 2.67 3.30 -10.09
C ASN A 168 2.14 1.96 -10.61
N TYR A 169 1.94 1.88 -11.92
CA TYR A 169 1.46 0.70 -12.62
C TYR A 169 2.58 0.06 -13.45
N TYR A 170 2.81 -1.23 -13.24
CA TYR A 170 3.81 -1.99 -14.00
C TYR A 170 3.22 -3.21 -14.70
N THR A 171 2.37 -3.98 -14.00
CA THR A 171 1.84 -5.24 -14.51
C THR A 171 0.50 -5.57 -13.85
N ALA A 172 -0.16 -6.59 -14.40
CA ALA A 172 -1.29 -7.28 -13.79
C ALA A 172 -0.87 -8.68 -13.32
N TYR A 173 -1.74 -9.33 -12.55
CA TYR A 173 -1.61 -10.72 -12.13
C TYR A 173 -2.95 -11.45 -12.23
N TYR A 174 -2.89 -12.77 -12.41
CA TYR A 174 -4.00 -13.63 -12.08
C TYR A 174 -4.02 -13.91 -10.58
N ALA A 175 -5.19 -13.88 -9.94
CA ALA A 175 -5.39 -14.21 -8.53
C ALA A 175 -6.19 -15.51 -8.39
N ALA A 176 -5.78 -16.38 -7.47
CA ALA A 176 -6.53 -17.58 -7.11
C ALA A 176 -6.74 -17.64 -5.60
N ASN A 177 -7.87 -18.22 -5.20
CA ASN A 177 -8.13 -18.48 -3.79
C ASN A 177 -7.24 -19.61 -3.28
N VAL A 178 -6.72 -19.47 -2.07
CA VAL A 178 -6.00 -20.52 -1.36
C VAL A 178 -6.48 -20.60 0.09
N PRO A 179 -6.33 -21.75 0.77
CA PRO A 179 -6.65 -21.85 2.19
C PRO A 179 -5.90 -20.81 3.03
N CYS A 180 -6.61 -20.10 3.90
CA CYS A 180 -6.01 -19.15 4.83
C CYS A 180 -5.06 -19.85 5.82
N GLN A 181 -3.87 -19.27 6.03
CA GLN A 181 -2.90 -19.79 6.99
C GLN A 181 -3.41 -19.60 8.44
N GLN A 182 -3.23 -20.62 9.26
CA GLN A 182 -3.64 -20.63 10.68
C GLN A 182 -2.46 -20.55 11.65
N ARG A 183 -1.24 -20.74 11.14
CA ARG A 183 0.02 -20.65 11.87
C ARG A 183 0.96 -19.76 11.08
N ASN A 184 1.98 -19.22 11.75
CA ASN A 184 2.97 -18.37 11.10
C ASN A 184 2.28 -17.25 10.29
N LEU A 185 1.39 -16.52 10.96
CA LEU A 185 0.59 -15.48 10.32
C LEU A 185 1.51 -14.40 9.72
N SER A 186 1.12 -13.86 8.58
CA SER A 186 1.87 -12.81 7.91
C SER A 186 0.98 -12.07 6.93
N ILE A 187 1.23 -10.77 6.75
CA ILE A 187 0.63 -9.96 5.67
C ILE A 187 0.76 -10.64 4.30
N LEU A 188 1.83 -11.42 4.09
CA LEU A 188 2.08 -12.14 2.84
C LEU A 188 1.05 -13.22 2.52
N THR A 189 0.30 -13.69 3.52
CA THR A 189 -0.66 -14.79 3.41
C THR A 189 -2.06 -14.41 3.89
N ASP A 190 -2.21 -13.28 4.57
CA ASP A 190 -3.46 -12.85 5.20
C ASP A 190 -4.58 -12.52 4.18
N SER A 191 -4.23 -12.31 2.91
CA SER A 191 -5.22 -12.19 1.84
C SER A 191 -5.89 -13.52 1.49
N CYS A 192 -5.35 -14.67 1.91
CA CYS A 192 -5.81 -15.99 1.47
C CYS A 192 -5.87 -16.13 -0.06
N THR A 193 -4.91 -15.49 -0.73
CA THR A 193 -4.77 -15.53 -2.18
C THR A 193 -3.35 -15.88 -2.59
N THR A 194 -3.22 -16.43 -3.79
CA THR A 194 -1.95 -16.47 -4.51
C THR A 194 -2.09 -15.69 -5.81
N SER A 195 -0.96 -15.24 -6.36
CA SER A 195 -0.93 -14.50 -7.61
C SER A 195 0.15 -15.00 -8.56
N THR A 196 -0.13 -14.93 -9.86
CA THR A 196 0.80 -15.36 -10.91
C THR A 196 0.66 -14.48 -12.14
N PRO A 197 1.77 -14.13 -12.82
CA PRO A 197 1.72 -13.43 -14.08
C PRO A 197 1.39 -14.37 -15.25
N VAL A 198 1.17 -15.67 -15.03
CA VAL A 198 0.99 -16.68 -16.10
C VAL A 198 -0.21 -17.57 -15.81
N ARG A 199 -1.05 -17.81 -16.83
CA ARG A 199 -2.14 -18.79 -16.81
C ARG A 199 -1.99 -19.77 -17.97
N ASN A 200 -1.92 -21.07 -17.68
CA ASN A 200 -1.75 -22.14 -18.68
C ASN A 200 -0.56 -21.90 -19.62
N GLY A 201 0.57 -21.43 -19.08
CA GLY A 201 1.77 -21.10 -19.87
C GLY A 201 1.70 -19.75 -20.62
N VAL A 202 0.56 -19.06 -20.59
CA VAL A 202 0.37 -17.77 -21.26
C VAL A 202 0.49 -16.62 -20.25
N PRO A 203 1.41 -15.65 -20.46
CA PRO A 203 1.53 -14.47 -19.61
C PRO A 203 0.27 -13.58 -19.64
N ILE A 204 0.06 -12.83 -18.55
CA ILE A 204 -0.96 -11.81 -18.48
C ILE A 204 -0.52 -10.59 -19.29
N GLY A 205 -0.95 -10.57 -20.54
CA GLY A 205 -0.59 -9.54 -21.52
C GLY A 205 0.60 -9.93 -22.40
N PRO A 206 0.81 -9.19 -23.51
CA PRO A 206 1.87 -9.47 -24.48
C PRO A 206 3.26 -9.16 -23.91
N LYS A 207 4.29 -9.88 -24.39
CA LYS A 207 5.69 -9.57 -24.03
C LYS A 207 6.14 -8.31 -24.75
N VAL A 208 6.96 -7.48 -24.09
CA VAL A 208 7.48 -6.22 -24.66
C VAL A 208 8.20 -6.41 -26.00
N LEU A 209 8.89 -7.53 -26.23
CA LEU A 209 9.55 -7.84 -27.49
C LEU A 209 8.57 -8.09 -28.66
N GLU A 210 7.35 -8.57 -28.37
CA GLU A 210 6.31 -8.80 -29.39
C GLU A 210 5.61 -7.50 -29.80
N LEU A 211 5.68 -6.45 -28.97
CA LEU A 211 5.14 -5.13 -29.28
C LEU A 211 6.02 -4.34 -30.26
N LYS A 212 7.34 -4.59 -30.28
CA LYS A 212 8.29 -3.94 -31.21
C LYS A 212 8.08 -4.31 -32.67
N ASN A 213 7.40 -5.43 -32.96
CA ASN A 213 7.09 -5.86 -34.33
C ASN A 213 5.69 -5.41 -34.79
N LYS A 214 5.00 -4.58 -34.00
CA LYS A 214 3.62 -4.15 -34.25
C LYS A 214 3.48 -2.63 -34.48
N TYR A 215 4.56 -1.88 -34.36
CA TYR A 215 4.69 -0.45 -34.61
C TYR A 215 6.00 -0.19 -35.35
#